data_AF-A0A969ILG3-F1
#
_entry.id   AF-A0A969ILG3-F1
#
_cell.length_a   1.000
_cell.length_b   1.000
_cell.length_c   1.000
_cell.angle_alpha   90.00
_cell.angle_beta   90.00
_cell.angle_gamma   90.00
#
_symmetry.space_group_name_H-M   'P 1'
#
loop_
_entity.id
_entity.type
_entity.pdbx_description
1 polymer ?
#
loop_
_entity_poly.entity_id
_entity_poly.type
_entity_poly.pdbx_seq_one_letter_code
_entity_poly.pdbx_strand_id
1 'polypeptide(L)'
;MASTHALLSRNQWQGVRLATLVGNELAPYVGEGSTNVEGPEVLLSAEATQAMAIVLHELVTNASKHGALATAQGRVSVQWDWEQAEDGPRRLVLHWRETGGIQPVVQGQAGYGIRAIRELIPYELDGSVDLVFDADGVRCRIALPLQRERSGIQTVQLFKAAISLPAAECAQAQPQ
;
A
#
# COMPACT_ATOMS: atom_id res chain seq x y z
N MET A 1 18.57 13.31 6.20
CA MET A 1 17.14 13.62 6.37
C MET A 1 16.75 14.74 5.42
N ALA A 2 16.41 14.44 4.15
CA ALA A 2 15.88 15.43 3.19
C ALA A 2 15.49 14.78 1.84
N SER A 3 14.55 13.83 1.81
CA SER A 3 14.01 13.37 0.50
C SER A 3 12.51 13.16 0.48
N THR A 4 11.86 12.91 1.62
CA THR A 4 10.40 12.70 1.66
C THR A 4 9.58 14.00 1.69
N HIS A 5 10.20 15.17 1.95
CA HIS A 5 9.48 16.45 2.08
C HIS A 5 9.39 17.28 0.78
N ALA A 6 10.03 16.84 -0.32
CA ALA A 6 10.10 17.62 -1.57
C ALA A 6 8.98 17.34 -2.58
N LEU A 7 8.06 16.40 -2.30
CA LEU A 7 6.98 16.02 -3.21
C LEU A 7 5.62 16.68 -2.89
N LEU A 8 5.60 17.70 -2.03
CA LEU A 8 4.36 18.30 -1.53
C LEU A 8 4.00 19.68 -2.10
N SER A 9 4.67 20.17 -3.14
CA SER A 9 4.35 21.49 -3.69
C SER A 9 4.19 21.49 -5.20
N ARG A 10 2.93 21.52 -5.61
CA ARG A 10 2.33 22.13 -6.82
C ARG A 10 1.55 21.13 -7.68
N ASN A 11 0.23 21.21 -7.52
CA ASN A 11 -0.80 20.90 -8.52
C ASN A 11 -0.78 19.51 -9.18
N GLN A 12 -1.41 18.55 -8.49
CA GLN A 12 -2.27 17.46 -9.00
C GLN A 12 -2.03 16.21 -8.15
N TRP A 13 -2.78 16.08 -7.04
CA TRP A 13 -2.84 14.84 -6.27
C TRP A 13 -3.70 13.84 -7.03
N GLN A 14 -3.22 13.41 -8.20
CA GLN A 14 -3.65 12.15 -8.77
C GLN A 14 -3.14 11.10 -7.79
N GLY A 15 -4.04 10.29 -7.24
CA GLY A 15 -3.73 9.28 -6.23
C GLY A 15 -2.49 8.44 -6.56
N VAL A 16 -1.88 7.80 -5.55
CA VAL A 16 -0.70 6.95 -5.78
C VAL A 16 -1.13 5.50 -5.89
N ARG A 17 -0.55 4.77 -6.84
CA ARG A 17 -0.76 3.32 -6.92
C ARG A 17 -0.18 2.65 -5.68
N LEU A 18 -0.95 1.78 -5.03
CA LEU A 18 -0.51 1.07 -3.82
C LEU A 18 0.79 0.29 -4.06
N ALA A 19 0.91 -0.37 -5.22
CA ALA A 19 2.14 -1.07 -5.60
C ALA A 19 3.36 -0.14 -5.67
N THR A 20 3.20 1.08 -6.19
CA THR A 20 4.26 2.09 -6.23
C THR A 20 4.67 2.51 -4.82
N LEU A 21 3.69 2.74 -3.94
CA LEU A 21 3.96 3.14 -2.55
C LEU A 21 4.73 2.05 -1.80
N VAL A 22 4.25 0.81 -1.84
CA VAL A 22 4.90 -0.35 -1.21
C VAL A 22 6.30 -0.58 -1.78
N GLY A 23 6.43 -0.53 -3.12
CA GLY A 23 7.70 -0.72 -3.81
C GLY A 23 8.75 0.33 -3.43
N ASN A 24 8.36 1.60 -3.27
CA ASN A 24 9.27 2.67 -2.87
C ASN A 24 9.80 2.46 -1.44
N GLU A 25 8.95 2.08 -0.50
CA GLU A 25 9.36 1.84 0.89
C GLU A 25 10.26 0.60 1.01
N LEU A 26 10.00 -0.45 0.23
CA LEU A 26 10.79 -1.68 0.23
C LEU A 26 12.03 -1.64 -0.66
N ALA A 27 12.16 -0.65 -1.55
CA ALA A 27 13.25 -0.56 -2.54
C ALA A 27 14.67 -0.77 -1.97
N PRO A 28 15.02 -0.27 -0.75
CA PRO A 28 16.34 -0.51 -0.17
C PRO A 28 16.63 -1.98 0.17
N TYR A 29 15.62 -2.85 0.16
CA TYR A 29 15.67 -4.20 0.70
C TYR A 29 15.37 -5.30 -0.32
N VAL A 30 15.13 -4.97 -1.60
CA VAL A 30 14.73 -5.92 -2.67
C VAL A 30 15.84 -6.94 -3.04
N GLY A 31 17.03 -6.86 -2.45
CA GLY A 31 18.14 -7.79 -2.67
C GLY A 31 17.94 -9.19 -2.05
N GLU A 32 18.33 -10.23 -2.78
CA GLU A 32 18.39 -11.65 -2.36
C GLU A 32 17.05 -12.36 -2.00
N GLY A 33 15.93 -11.88 -2.54
CA GLY A 33 14.64 -12.58 -2.45
C GLY A 33 13.93 -12.46 -1.09
N SER A 34 14.30 -11.44 -0.31
CA SER A 34 13.74 -11.14 1.00
C SER A 34 12.38 -10.44 0.94
N THR A 35 11.89 -10.00 -0.24
CA THR A 35 10.60 -9.31 -0.36
C THR A 35 9.70 -9.91 -1.45
N ASN A 36 8.43 -10.16 -1.12
CA ASN A 36 7.37 -10.47 -2.09
C ASN A 36 6.28 -9.39 -2.05
N VAL A 37 5.87 -8.85 -3.19
CA VAL A 37 4.88 -7.76 -3.29
C VAL A 37 3.88 -8.09 -4.40
N GLU A 38 2.63 -8.37 -4.04
CA GLU A 38 1.60 -8.85 -4.98
C GLU A 38 0.22 -8.27 -4.68
N GLY A 39 -0.58 -8.01 -5.71
CA GLY A 39 -1.96 -7.58 -5.56
C GLY A 39 -2.50 -6.91 -6.83
N PRO A 40 -3.82 -6.66 -6.91
CA PRO A 40 -4.42 -5.97 -8.05
C PRO A 40 -4.01 -4.50 -8.11
N GLU A 41 -4.21 -3.87 -9.27
CA GLU A 41 -3.98 -2.43 -9.40
C GLU A 41 -5.00 -1.65 -8.56
N VAL A 42 -4.47 -0.79 -7.67
CA VAL A 42 -5.27 0.04 -6.77
C VAL A 42 -4.66 1.44 -6.73
N LEU A 43 -5.50 2.45 -7.00
CA LEU A 43 -5.17 3.86 -6.84
C LEU A 43 -5.72 4.35 -5.50
N LEU A 44 -4.85 4.81 -4.61
CA LEU A 44 -5.25 5.38 -3.33
C LEU A 44 -5.59 6.86 -3.47
N SER A 45 -6.59 7.36 -2.75
CA SER A 45 -6.83 8.81 -2.63
C SER A 45 -5.61 9.52 -2.02
N ALA A 46 -5.57 10.84 -2.08
CA ALA A 46 -4.54 11.64 -1.43
C ALA A 46 -4.41 11.33 0.08
N GLU A 47 -5.55 11.31 0.77
CA GLU A 47 -5.66 11.04 2.21
C GLU A 47 -5.20 9.61 2.53
N ALA A 48 -5.70 8.62 1.77
CA ALA A 48 -5.30 7.23 1.95
C ALA A 48 -3.81 7.01 1.65
N THR A 49 -3.27 7.69 0.65
CA THR A 49 -1.84 7.65 0.32
C THR A 49 -1.00 8.12 1.49
N GLN A 50 -1.35 9.26 2.09
CA GLN A 50 -0.58 9.83 3.21
C GLN A 50 -0.59 8.91 4.43
N ALA A 51 -1.77 8.42 4.83
CA ALA A 51 -1.89 7.54 5.99
C ALA A 51 -1.17 6.20 5.76
N MET A 52 -1.33 5.60 4.57
CA MET A 52 -0.64 4.36 4.21
C MET A 52 0.88 4.53 4.13
N ALA A 53 1.38 5.67 3.65
CA ALA A 53 2.82 5.93 3.58
C ALA A 53 3.45 5.89 4.97
N ILE A 54 2.82 6.54 5.96
CA ILE A 54 3.30 6.54 7.35
C ILE A 54 3.27 5.11 7.92
N VAL A 55 2.15 4.40 7.78
CA VAL A 55 2.06 3.03 8.33
C VAL A 55 3.06 2.07 7.68
N LEU A 56 3.23 2.13 6.36
CA LEU A 56 4.21 1.30 5.66
C LEU A 56 5.64 1.66 6.07
N HIS A 57 5.95 2.95 6.22
CA HIS A 57 7.27 3.41 6.70
C HIS A 57 7.60 2.84 8.08
N GLU A 58 6.64 2.85 9.01
CA GLU A 58 6.82 2.30 10.35
C GLU A 58 6.94 0.77 10.33
N LEU A 59 6.18 0.06 9.49
CA LEU A 59 6.33 -1.39 9.30
C LEU A 59 7.72 -1.75 8.77
N VAL A 60 8.20 -1.05 7.74
CA VAL A 60 9.54 -1.26 7.16
C VAL A 60 10.64 -0.92 8.16
N THR A 61 10.48 0.17 8.90
CA THR A 61 11.41 0.57 9.96
C THR A 61 11.48 -0.48 11.07
N ASN A 62 10.34 -1.05 11.48
CA ASN A 62 10.31 -2.11 12.48
C ASN A 62 10.96 -3.39 11.93
N ALA A 63 10.64 -3.79 10.70
CA ALA A 63 11.21 -4.96 10.06
C ALA A 63 12.74 -4.86 9.92
N SER A 64 13.27 -3.67 9.59
CA SER A 64 14.71 -3.45 9.41
C SER A 64 15.50 -3.32 10.71
N LYS A 65 14.88 -2.83 11.79
CA LYS A 65 15.56 -2.68 13.09
C LYS A 65 15.43 -3.92 13.97
N HIS A 66 14.30 -4.61 13.88
CA HIS A 66 13.88 -5.60 14.88
C HIS A 66 13.32 -6.89 14.28
N GLY A 67 13.02 -6.92 12.98
CA GLY A 67 12.27 -8.01 12.35
C GLY A 67 13.01 -8.70 11.20
N ALA A 68 12.26 -9.07 10.16
CA ALA A 68 12.78 -9.89 9.07
C ALA A 68 13.91 -9.22 8.28
N LEU A 69 13.79 -7.93 7.98
CA LEU A 69 14.77 -7.20 7.16
C LEU A 69 16.10 -6.91 7.90
N ALA A 70 16.19 -7.22 9.20
CA ALA A 70 17.43 -7.16 9.97
C ALA A 70 18.34 -8.39 9.76
N THR A 71 17.86 -9.43 9.07
CA THR A 71 18.54 -10.72 8.93
C THR A 71 18.66 -11.16 7.48
N ALA A 72 19.68 -11.95 7.15
CA ALA A 72 19.88 -12.47 5.80
C ALA A 72 18.82 -13.51 5.39
N GLN A 73 18.20 -14.21 6.34
CA GLN A 73 17.19 -15.24 6.10
C GLN A 73 15.76 -14.70 6.14
N GLY A 74 15.57 -13.47 6.63
CA GLY A 74 14.27 -12.91 6.83
C GLY A 74 13.58 -12.53 5.53
N ARG A 75 12.26 -12.68 5.52
CA ARG A 75 11.42 -12.33 4.38
C ARG A 75 10.22 -11.50 4.80
N VAL A 76 9.88 -10.52 3.98
CA VAL A 76 8.65 -9.71 4.05
C VAL A 76 7.78 -10.06 2.85
N SER A 77 6.51 -10.36 3.10
CA SER A 77 5.49 -10.48 2.07
C SER A 77 4.43 -9.42 2.29
N VAL A 78 4.12 -8.68 1.22
CA VAL A 78 3.05 -7.70 1.18
C VAL A 78 2.08 -8.12 0.09
N GLN A 79 0.87 -8.50 0.49
CA GLN A 79 -0.17 -8.92 -0.42
C GLN A 79 -1.43 -8.10 -0.19
N TRP A 80 -2.17 -7.75 -1.23
CA TRP A 80 -3.48 -7.14 -1.04
C TRP A 80 -4.49 -7.65 -2.05
N ASP A 81 -5.75 -7.62 -1.65
CA ASP A 81 -6.89 -7.89 -2.53
C ASP A 81 -8.12 -7.14 -2.01
N TRP A 82 -9.21 -7.21 -2.77
CA TRP A 82 -10.49 -6.69 -2.39
C TRP A 82 -11.37 -7.78 -1.78
N GLU A 83 -11.73 -7.63 -0.51
CA GLU A 83 -12.64 -8.52 0.20
C GLU A 83 -14.07 -7.96 0.20
N GLN A 84 -15.05 -8.83 0.03
CA GLN A 84 -16.46 -8.50 0.30
C GLN A 84 -16.73 -8.71 1.78
N ALA A 85 -17.15 -7.65 2.48
CA ALA A 85 -17.65 -7.79 3.85
C ALA A 85 -19.07 -8.39 3.80
N GLU A 86 -19.39 -9.32 4.70
CA GLU A 86 -20.72 -9.97 4.76
C GLU A 86 -21.86 -8.95 4.88
N ASP A 87 -21.67 -7.90 5.69
CA ASP A 87 -22.68 -6.87 5.97
C ASP A 87 -22.21 -5.45 5.61
N GLY A 88 -21.35 -5.28 4.60
CA GLY A 88 -20.74 -3.97 4.36
C GLY A 88 -20.21 -3.71 2.95
N PRO A 89 -19.69 -2.49 2.72
CA PRO A 89 -19.01 -2.19 1.46
C PRO A 89 -17.78 -3.07 1.31
N ARG A 90 -17.42 -3.34 0.05
CA ARG A 90 -16.14 -3.94 -0.34
C ARG A 90 -15.00 -3.24 0.39
N ARG A 91 -13.98 -3.98 0.80
CA ARG A 91 -12.81 -3.43 1.50
C ARG A 91 -11.55 -3.80 0.74
N LEU A 92 -10.61 -2.87 0.67
CA LEU A 92 -9.24 -3.20 0.29
C LEU A 92 -8.56 -3.75 1.52
N VAL A 93 -7.96 -4.94 1.42
CA VAL A 93 -7.27 -5.59 2.53
C VAL A 93 -5.83 -5.84 2.14
N LEU A 94 -4.91 -5.27 2.90
CA LEU A 94 -3.48 -5.47 2.78
C LEU A 94 -3.00 -6.35 3.94
N HIS A 95 -2.24 -7.36 3.60
CA HIS A 95 -1.53 -8.26 4.48
C HIS A 95 -0.03 -8.01 4.39
N TRP A 96 0.56 -7.66 5.52
CA TRP A 96 2.00 -7.63 5.72
C TRP A 96 2.38 -8.83 6.57
N ARG A 97 3.37 -9.61 6.13
CA ARG A 97 3.88 -10.78 6.83
C ARG A 97 5.39 -10.81 6.84
N GLU A 98 5.95 -10.93 8.02
CA GLU A 98 7.38 -11.17 8.24
C GLU A 98 7.60 -12.62 8.63
N THR A 99 8.68 -13.23 8.13
CA THR A 99 9.12 -14.58 8.48
C THR A 99 10.64 -14.65 8.55
N GLY A 100 11.19 -15.60 9.31
CA GLY A 100 12.63 -15.88 9.33
C GLY A 100 13.50 -14.78 9.96
N GLY A 101 12.88 -13.80 10.63
CA GLY A 101 13.58 -12.76 11.39
C GLY A 101 13.92 -13.17 12.82
N ILE A 102 14.51 -12.26 13.58
CA ILE A 102 14.74 -12.43 15.02
C ILE A 102 13.38 -12.42 15.73
N GLN A 103 13.19 -13.28 16.74
CA GLN A 103 11.97 -13.26 17.56
C GLN A 103 11.69 -11.83 18.04
N PRO A 104 10.50 -11.27 17.75
CA PRO A 104 10.17 -9.93 18.23
C PRO A 104 10.20 -9.97 19.75
N VAL A 105 11.17 -9.30 20.36
CA VAL A 105 11.09 -9.03 21.80
C VAL A 105 9.91 -8.08 21.95
N VAL A 106 8.79 -8.57 22.47
CA VAL A 106 7.63 -7.75 22.81
C VAL A 106 8.06 -6.85 23.98
N GLN A 107 8.75 -5.75 23.65
CA GLN A 107 9.13 -4.73 24.61
C GLN A 107 7.83 -4.02 24.99
N GLY A 108 7.36 -4.28 26.21
CA GLY A 108 6.15 -3.70 26.76
C GLY A 108 6.21 -2.17 26.69
N GLN A 109 5.26 -1.61 25.92
CA GLN A 109 4.89 -0.21 25.67
C GLN A 109 4.92 0.05 24.16
N ALA A 110 3.76 0.35 23.57
CA ALA A 110 3.67 0.74 22.16
C ALA A 110 4.41 2.08 21.96
N GLY A 111 5.64 2.02 21.44
CA GLY A 111 6.34 3.22 21.00
C GLY A 111 5.56 3.96 19.90
N TYR A 112 5.98 5.19 19.59
CA TYR A 112 5.32 6.06 18.61
C TYR A 112 5.00 5.35 17.28
N GLY A 113 5.91 4.52 16.76
CA GLY A 113 5.69 3.77 15.51
C GLY A 113 4.58 2.71 15.58
N ILE A 114 4.52 1.93 16.66
CA ILE A 114 3.43 0.94 16.87
C ILE A 114 2.09 1.66 16.99
N ARG A 115 2.09 2.83 17.64
CA ARG A 115 0.90 3.67 17.75
C ARG A 115 0.42 4.17 16.38
N ALA A 116 1.34 4.67 15.55
CA ALA A 116 1.02 5.08 14.19
C ALA A 116 0.42 3.94 13.37
N ILE A 117 1.00 2.72 13.45
CA ILE A 117 0.46 1.54 12.76
C ILE A 117 -0.97 1.22 13.22
N ARG A 118 -1.22 1.24 14.54
CA ARG A 118 -2.52 0.81 15.10
C ARG A 118 -3.63 1.85 14.98
N GLU A 119 -3.30 3.14 15.09
CA GLU A 119 -4.31 4.18 15.30
C GLU A 119 -4.56 5.05 14.07
N LEU A 120 -3.57 5.24 13.18
CA LEU A 120 -3.70 6.22 12.10
C LEU A 120 -4.77 5.84 11.07
N ILE A 121 -4.79 4.57 10.65
CA ILE A 121 -5.75 4.09 9.64
C ILE A 121 -7.19 4.06 10.17
N PRO A 122 -7.47 3.54 11.39
CA PRO A 122 -8.81 3.65 11.95
C PRO A 122 -9.28 5.09 12.13
N TYR A 123 -8.38 5.99 12.53
CA TYR A 123 -8.72 7.38 12.79
C TYR A 123 -8.99 8.19 11.51
N GLU A 124 -8.12 8.11 10.51
CA GLU A 124 -8.22 8.95 9.30
C GLU A 124 -9.12 8.35 8.22
N LEU A 125 -9.20 7.01 8.12
CA LEU A 125 -9.80 6.34 6.96
C LEU A 125 -11.01 5.46 7.30
N ASP A 126 -11.46 5.48 8.56
CA ASP A 126 -12.51 4.57 9.07
C ASP A 126 -12.18 3.09 8.78
N GLY A 127 -10.88 2.77 8.79
CA GLY A 127 -10.34 1.45 8.52
C GLY A 127 -10.12 0.63 9.78
N SER A 128 -9.48 -0.52 9.62
CA SER A 128 -9.07 -1.37 10.74
C SER A 128 -7.65 -1.87 10.56
N VAL A 129 -6.91 -1.97 11.66
CA VAL A 129 -5.58 -2.57 11.68
C VAL A 129 -5.53 -3.65 12.76
N ASP A 130 -5.12 -4.84 12.36
CA ASP A 130 -4.81 -5.95 13.27
C ASP A 130 -3.33 -6.27 13.16
N LEU A 131 -2.58 -6.02 14.24
CA LEU A 131 -1.13 -6.19 14.32
C LEU A 131 -0.78 -7.23 15.39
N VAL A 132 -0.25 -8.35 14.94
CA VAL A 132 0.12 -9.51 15.76
C VAL A 132 1.63 -9.75 15.66
N PHE A 133 2.25 -9.96 16.82
CA PHE A 133 3.64 -10.39 16.93
C PHE A 133 3.64 -11.85 17.38
N ASP A 134 4.21 -12.74 16.56
CA ASP A 134 4.32 -14.17 16.84
C ASP A 134 5.79 -14.59 16.93
N ALA A 135 6.02 -15.82 17.38
CA ALA A 135 7.36 -16.40 17.44
C ALA A 135 8.02 -16.49 16.06
N ASP A 136 7.22 -16.65 14.99
CA ASP A 136 7.71 -16.83 13.61
C ASP A 136 7.84 -15.51 12.84
N GLY A 137 7.44 -14.37 13.44
CA GLY A 137 7.52 -13.04 12.82
C GLY A 137 6.33 -12.14 13.16
N VAL A 138 6.05 -11.17 12.28
CA VAL A 138 5.02 -10.14 12.46
C VAL A 138 3.95 -10.32 11.39
N ARG A 139 2.69 -10.20 11.78
CA ARG A 139 1.55 -10.12 10.86
C ARG A 139 0.79 -8.82 11.09
N CYS A 140 0.57 -8.06 10.03
CA CYS A 140 -0.30 -6.89 10.06
C CYS A 140 -1.35 -7.01 8.97
N ARG A 141 -2.62 -6.89 9.33
CA ARG A 141 -3.75 -6.81 8.41
C ARG A 141 -4.33 -5.41 8.47
N ILE A 142 -4.31 -4.70 7.36
CA ILE A 142 -4.87 -3.35 7.20
C ILE A 142 -6.08 -3.48 6.28
N ALA A 143 -7.25 -3.06 6.74
CA ALA A 143 -8.45 -3.02 5.91
C ALA A 143 -8.95 -1.58 5.77
N LEU A 144 -9.13 -1.15 4.53
CA LEU A 144 -9.68 0.14 4.17
C LEU A 144 -11.08 -0.07 3.58
N PRO A 145 -12.13 0.59 4.10
CA PRO A 145 -13.43 0.54 3.47
C PRO A 145 -13.35 1.19 2.10
N LEU A 146 -14.01 0.60 1.09
CA LEU A 146 -14.29 1.31 -0.14
C LEU A 146 -15.32 2.40 0.20
N GLN A 147 -14.84 3.60 0.50
CA GLN A 147 -15.73 4.73 0.68
C GLN A 147 -16.39 5.03 -0.66
N ARG A 148 -17.73 4.90 -0.72
CA ARG A 148 -18.50 5.56 -1.78
C ARG A 148 -18.47 7.05 -1.46
N GLU A 149 -17.78 7.83 -2.29
CA GLU A 149 -17.65 9.27 -2.13
C GLU A 149 -19.01 9.94 -1.88
N ARG A 150 -19.10 10.71 -0.79
CA ARG A 150 -20.28 11.50 -0.43
C ARG A 150 -20.44 12.79 -1.26
N SER A 151 -19.63 13.00 -2.31
CA SER A 151 -19.75 14.19 -3.16
C SER A 151 -19.18 13.98 -4.56
N GLY A 152 -20.06 13.68 -5.52
CA GLY A 152 -20.10 14.30 -6.86
C GLY A 152 -18.93 14.23 -7.86
N ILE A 153 -17.75 13.65 -7.57
CA ILE A 153 -16.66 13.58 -8.57
C ILE A 153 -15.96 12.21 -8.47
N GLN A 154 -16.20 11.38 -9.48
CA GLN A 154 -15.66 10.03 -9.66
C GLN A 154 -14.11 10.02 -9.58
N THR A 155 -13.51 9.09 -8.81
CA THR A 155 -12.44 8.18 -9.31
C THR A 155 -12.16 7.01 -8.34
N VAL A 156 -12.77 5.85 -8.64
CA VAL A 156 -12.06 4.56 -8.58
C VAL A 156 -12.25 3.96 -9.97
N GLN A 157 -11.39 4.34 -10.90
CA GLN A 157 -11.45 3.80 -12.27
C GLN A 157 -11.02 2.34 -12.26
N LEU A 158 -12.00 1.44 -12.28
CA LEU A 158 -11.85 0.11 -12.85
C LEU A 158 -11.56 0.29 -14.34
N PHE A 159 -10.31 0.11 -14.77
CA PHE A 159 -10.00 0.00 -16.19
C PHE A 159 -10.58 -1.31 -16.74
N LYS A 160 -11.67 -1.21 -17.51
CA LYS A 160 -12.12 -2.21 -18.47
C LYS A 160 -12.29 -1.50 -19.83
N ALA A 161 -11.40 -1.79 -20.78
CA ALA A 161 -11.64 -1.79 -22.23
C ALA A 161 -10.30 -2.14 -22.92
N ALA A 162 -10.15 -3.31 -23.57
CA ALA A 162 -10.64 -3.61 -24.92
C ALA A 162 -10.03 -2.67 -25.98
N ILE A 163 -8.93 -3.11 -26.58
CA ILE A 163 -8.33 -2.48 -27.76
C ILE A 163 -9.18 -2.90 -28.97
N SER A 164 -9.94 -1.96 -29.53
CA SER A 164 -10.44 -2.04 -30.90
C SER A 164 -9.93 -0.79 -31.63
N LEU A 165 -8.98 -0.99 -32.54
CA LEU A 165 -8.46 0.05 -33.43
C LEU A 165 -9.49 0.33 -34.53
N PRO A 166 -9.87 1.60 -34.81
CA PRO A 166 -10.49 1.94 -36.07
C PRO A 166 -9.43 2.16 -37.17
N ALA A 167 -9.77 1.70 -38.37
CA ALA A 167 -8.98 1.83 -39.58
C ALA A 167 -8.75 3.31 -39.96
N ALA A 168 -7.51 3.63 -40.33
CA ALA A 168 -7.17 4.89 -40.97
C ALA A 168 -7.55 4.81 -42.46
N GLU A 169 -8.72 5.34 -42.82
CA GLU A 169 -8.99 5.81 -44.18
C GLU A 169 -8.31 7.17 -44.36
N CYS A 170 -7.13 7.19 -44.97
CA CYS A 170 -6.55 8.38 -45.58
C CYS A 170 -6.78 8.26 -47.10
N ALA A 171 -8.01 8.56 -47.52
CA ALA A 171 -8.34 8.78 -48.93
C ALA A 171 -8.45 10.28 -49.15
N GLN A 172 -7.47 10.86 -49.85
CA GLN A 172 -7.69 11.98 -50.78
C GLN A 172 -6.45 12.14 -51.67
N ALA A 173 -6.61 11.67 -52.91
CA ALA A 173 -5.75 11.97 -54.04
C ALA A 173 -6.08 13.37 -54.58
N GLN A 174 -5.03 14.20 -54.78
CA GLN A 174 -4.67 15.01 -55.98
C GLN A 174 -5.75 15.76 -56.80
N PRO A 175 -5.36 16.63 -57.77
CA PRO A 175 -4.26 17.59 -57.87
C PRO A 175 -4.77 18.99 -58.30
N GLN A 176 -3.89 20.00 -58.37
CA GLN A 176 -3.66 20.89 -59.53
C GLN A 176 -2.28 21.53 -59.41
#